data_AF-A7ZBS4-F1
#
_entry.id   AF-A7ZBS4-F1
#
_cell.length_a   1.000
_cell.length_b   1.000
_cell.length_c   1.000
_cell.angle_alpha   90.00
_cell.angle_beta   90.00
_cell.angle_gamma   90.00
#
_symmetry.space_group_name_H-M   'P 1'
#
loop_
_entity.id
_entity.type
_entity.pdbx_description
1 polymer ?
#
loop_
_entity_poly.entity_id
_entity_poly.type
_entity_poly.pdbx_seq_one_letter_code
_entity_poly.pdbx_strand_id
1 'polypeptide(L)'
;MPLAGKYKFEGISYTHVQRHEPTKFLYQSPKMIEKKYNKQITEALTKENLLDPNSSDELKIKITHRREFIGEATFAKSDRMGNIYLTYEVEVVRNGEVLRHYGSSELRFNPGVFGNLKGLVGQNNDDSFENKAISANVKEIVDTIKGMK
;
A
#
# COMPACT_ATOMS: atom_id res chain seq x y z
N MET A 1 -13.22 -23.77 -6.51
CA MET A 1 -12.36 -24.72 -5.76
C MET A 1 -12.15 -24.25 -4.31
N PRO A 2 -12.01 -25.19 -3.35
CA PRO A 2 -11.61 -24.88 -1.99
C PRO A 2 -10.14 -24.44 -1.92
N LEU A 3 -9.87 -23.46 -1.06
CA LEU A 3 -8.52 -22.98 -0.78
C LEU A 3 -7.83 -23.89 0.24
N ALA A 4 -6.50 -23.96 0.20
CA ALA A 4 -5.66 -24.73 1.13
C ALA A 4 -5.67 -24.15 2.56
N GLY A 5 -6.22 -22.93 2.73
CA GLY A 5 -6.40 -22.26 4.03
C GLY A 5 -5.20 -21.40 4.46
N LYS A 6 -4.01 -21.62 3.88
CA LYS A 6 -2.80 -20.80 4.02
C LYS A 6 -2.18 -20.55 2.64
N TYR A 7 -1.34 -19.52 2.55
CA TYR A 7 -0.79 -19.05 1.29
C TYR A 7 0.74 -19.04 1.29
N LYS A 8 1.31 -19.32 0.12
CA LYS A 8 2.71 -19.01 -0.19
C LYS A 8 2.77 -17.54 -0.63
N PHE A 9 3.63 -16.74 0.00
CA PHE A 9 3.80 -15.32 -0.31
C PHE A 9 5.28 -14.99 -0.48
N GLU A 10 5.65 -14.46 -1.65
CA GLU A 10 7.04 -14.15 -2.00
C GLU A 10 7.35 -12.64 -1.95
N GLY A 11 6.32 -11.81 -1.98
CA GLY A 11 6.43 -10.35 -1.96
C GLY A 11 5.33 -9.69 -2.79
N ILE A 12 5.29 -8.36 -2.72
CA ILE A 12 4.38 -7.56 -3.54
C ILE A 12 4.97 -7.23 -4.90
N SER A 13 4.11 -6.96 -5.88
CA SER A 13 4.44 -6.12 -7.03
C SER A 13 4.10 -4.67 -6.68
N TYR A 14 5.05 -3.76 -6.82
CA TYR A 14 4.91 -2.38 -6.38
C TYR A 14 5.07 -1.38 -7.54
N THR A 15 4.12 -0.46 -7.65
CA THR A 15 4.17 0.68 -8.56
C THR A 15 4.14 1.97 -7.76
N HIS A 16 5.11 2.85 -7.99
CA HIS A 16 5.13 4.19 -7.44
C HIS A 16 4.75 5.21 -8.51
N VAL A 17 3.80 6.10 -8.20
CA VAL A 17 3.37 7.17 -9.11
C VAL A 17 3.66 8.51 -8.47
N GLN A 18 4.49 9.29 -9.14
CA GLN A 18 4.87 10.65 -8.74
C GLN A 18 5.05 11.49 -10.00
N ARG A 19 4.37 12.64 -10.09
CA ARG A 19 4.46 13.53 -11.27
C ARG A 19 5.29 14.78 -11.04
N HIS A 20 5.70 15.02 -9.80
CA HIS A 20 6.51 16.15 -9.39
C HIS A 20 7.70 15.63 -8.60
N GLU A 21 8.91 16.05 -8.97
CA GLU A 21 10.13 15.71 -8.24
C GLU A 21 10.46 16.86 -7.27
N PRO A 22 10.29 16.65 -5.95
CA PRO A 22 10.54 17.69 -4.97
C PRO A 22 12.03 18.01 -4.86
N THR A 23 12.35 19.30 -4.77
CA THR A 23 13.74 19.81 -4.69
C THR A 23 14.15 20.27 -3.30
N LYS A 24 13.17 20.67 -2.47
CA LYS A 24 13.36 21.27 -1.13
C LYS A 24 13.10 20.31 0.02
N PHE A 25 12.37 19.22 -0.22
CA PHE A 25 12.02 18.22 0.79
C PHE A 25 12.47 16.84 0.32
N LEU A 26 13.05 16.07 1.22
CA LEU A 26 13.40 14.68 0.98
C LEU A 26 12.27 13.80 1.48
N TYR A 27 11.71 12.99 0.57
CA TYR A 27 10.71 11.99 0.90
C TYR A 27 11.30 10.59 0.78
N GLN A 28 10.60 9.60 1.33
CA GLN A 28 11.02 8.21 1.20
C GLN A 28 11.18 7.83 -0.28
N SER A 29 12.24 7.12 -0.63
CA SER A 29 12.39 6.61 -1.99
C SER A 29 11.36 5.51 -2.25
N PRO A 30 10.97 5.28 -3.52
CA PRO A 30 10.07 4.19 -3.90
C PRO A 30 10.48 2.83 -3.32
N LYS A 31 11.78 2.53 -3.33
CA LYS A 31 12.35 1.29 -2.78
C LYS A 31 12.18 1.17 -1.26
N MET A 32 12.25 2.29 -0.52
CA MET A 32 12.01 2.28 0.93
C MET A 32 10.53 2.02 1.25
N ILE A 33 9.62 2.59 0.46
CA ILE A 33 8.17 2.35 0.61
C ILE A 33 7.84 0.89 0.31
N GLU A 34 8.34 0.35 -0.80
CA GLU A 34 8.16 -1.06 -1.18
C GLU A 34 8.66 -2.00 -0.07
N LYS A 35 9.85 -1.74 0.47
CA LYS A 35 10.41 -2.52 1.58
C LYS A 35 9.52 -2.46 2.82
N LYS A 36 8.92 -1.29 3.11
CA LYS A 36 7.98 -1.14 4.24
C LYS A 36 6.69 -1.91 4.01
N TYR A 37 6.12 -1.89 2.81
CA TYR A 37 4.96 -2.71 2.48
C TYR A 37 5.26 -4.20 2.66
N ASN A 38 6.31 -4.71 2.02
CA ASN A 38 6.69 -6.12 2.14
C ASN A 38 6.89 -6.54 3.60
N LYS A 39 7.60 -5.71 4.39
CA LYS A 39 7.80 -5.98 5.83
C LYS A 39 6.46 -6.06 6.58
N GLN A 40 5.63 -5.02 6.50
CA GLN A 40 4.39 -4.95 7.27
C GLN A 40 3.36 -6.00 6.83
N ILE A 41 3.26 -6.31 5.53
CA ILE A 41 2.39 -7.37 5.02
C ILE A 41 2.85 -8.72 5.52
N THR A 42 4.13 -9.05 5.40
CA THR A 42 4.67 -10.34 5.88
C THR A 42 4.45 -10.50 7.39
N GLU A 43 4.72 -9.46 8.19
CA GLU A 43 4.49 -9.46 9.64
C GLU A 43 3.00 -9.68 9.97
N ALA A 44 2.10 -8.99 9.28
CA ALA A 44 0.66 -9.12 9.50
C ALA A 44 0.12 -10.49 9.08
N LEU A 45 0.50 -11.00 7.91
CA LEU A 45 0.09 -12.34 7.44
C LEU A 45 0.64 -13.45 8.35
N THR A 46 1.87 -13.28 8.86
CA THR A 46 2.45 -14.21 9.85
C THR A 46 1.65 -14.20 11.14
N LYS A 47 1.33 -13.01 11.67
CA LYS A 47 0.52 -12.85 12.90
C LYS A 47 -0.86 -13.48 12.78
N GLU A 48 -1.48 -13.36 11.62
CA GLU A 48 -2.80 -13.96 11.33
C GLU A 48 -2.71 -15.46 10.95
N ASN A 49 -1.52 -16.07 11.02
CA ASN A 49 -1.27 -17.48 10.67
C ASN A 49 -1.75 -17.83 9.24
N LEU A 50 -1.53 -16.92 8.29
CA LEU A 50 -1.97 -17.04 6.89
C LEU A 50 -0.89 -17.58 5.96
N LEU A 51 0.35 -17.73 6.43
CA LEU A 51 1.48 -18.14 5.59
C LEU A 51 1.84 -19.62 5.77
N ASP A 52 2.12 -20.25 4.63
CA ASP A 52 2.78 -21.56 4.54
C ASP A 52 3.65 -21.59 3.26
N PRO A 53 4.99 -21.64 3.39
CA PRO A 53 5.89 -21.72 2.23
C PRO A 53 5.64 -22.91 1.31
N ASN A 54 5.03 -23.99 1.81
CA ASN A 54 4.71 -25.20 1.04
C ASN A 54 3.28 -25.19 0.48
N SER A 55 2.53 -24.10 0.66
CA SER A 55 1.18 -24.01 0.10
C SER A 55 1.21 -24.05 -1.42
N SER A 56 0.24 -24.76 -2.01
CA SER A 56 -0.01 -24.71 -3.44
C SER A 56 -0.78 -23.46 -3.88
N ASP A 57 -1.33 -22.71 -2.93
CA ASP A 57 -2.00 -21.43 -3.17
C ASP A 57 -0.99 -20.29 -3.01
N GLU A 58 -0.65 -19.66 -4.12
CA GLU A 58 0.20 -18.47 -4.18
C GLU A 58 -0.64 -17.22 -3.98
N LEU A 59 -0.25 -16.39 -3.03
CA LEU A 59 -0.82 -15.07 -2.82
C LEU A 59 -0.02 -14.03 -3.61
N LYS A 60 -0.67 -13.40 -4.58
CA LYS A 60 -0.09 -12.29 -5.36
C LYS A 60 -0.77 -10.99 -4.95
N ILE A 61 0.05 -10.01 -4.58
CA ILE A 61 -0.44 -8.70 -4.15
C ILE A 61 0.22 -7.65 -5.05
N LYS A 62 -0.58 -6.81 -5.70
CA LYS A 62 -0.10 -5.62 -6.42
C LYS A 62 -0.52 -4.38 -5.66
N ILE A 63 0.38 -3.40 -5.55
CA ILE A 63 0.10 -2.13 -4.89
C ILE A 63 0.54 -0.99 -5.79
N THR A 64 -0.36 -0.05 -6.03
CA THR A 64 -0.05 1.25 -6.61
C THR A 64 -0.10 2.29 -5.49
N HIS A 65 1.03 2.96 -5.27
CA HIS A 65 1.17 4.06 -4.32
C HIS A 65 1.43 5.35 -5.09
N ARG A 66 0.48 6.27 -5.06
CA ARG A 66 0.60 7.57 -5.72
C ARG A 66 0.76 8.68 -4.71
N ARG A 67 1.82 9.48 -4.86
CA ARG A 67 1.96 10.77 -4.20
C ARG A 67 1.40 11.87 -5.08
N GLU A 68 0.59 12.72 -4.49
CA GLU A 68 0.19 13.99 -5.07
C GLU A 68 0.83 15.12 -4.29
N PHE A 69 1.40 16.08 -5.01
CA PHE A 69 1.99 17.28 -4.44
C PHE A 69 1.00 18.46 -4.48
N ILE A 70 1.09 19.37 -3.50
CA ILE A 70 0.19 20.52 -3.45
C ILE A 70 0.36 21.35 -4.73
N GLY A 71 -0.77 21.64 -5.39
CA GLY A 71 -0.78 22.42 -6.63
C GLY A 71 -0.31 21.65 -7.86
N GLU A 72 -0.18 20.32 -7.81
CA GLU A 72 0.26 19.49 -8.96
C GLU A 72 -0.60 19.68 -10.22
N ALA A 73 -1.90 19.95 -10.07
CA ALA A 73 -2.83 20.28 -11.15
C ALA A 73 -2.77 21.75 -11.63
N THR A 74 -1.84 22.54 -11.09
CA THR A 74 -1.72 23.98 -11.34
C THR A 74 -0.29 24.37 -11.74
N PHE A 75 -0.10 25.61 -12.19
CA PHE A 75 1.24 26.14 -12.45
C PHE A 75 2.06 26.39 -11.17
N ALA A 76 1.40 26.53 -10.01
CA ALA A 76 2.02 26.79 -8.72
C ALA A 76 2.29 25.50 -7.95
N LYS A 77 3.19 24.65 -8.49
CA LYS A 77 3.57 23.38 -7.87
C LYS A 77 4.38 23.61 -6.59
N SER A 78 4.07 22.85 -5.55
CA SER A 78 4.78 22.85 -4.28
C SER A 78 5.50 21.53 -4.07
N ASP A 79 6.68 21.56 -3.48
CA ASP A 79 7.38 20.34 -3.04
C ASP A 79 6.73 19.68 -1.83
N ARG A 80 5.66 20.26 -1.28
CA ARG A 80 4.92 19.69 -0.14
C ARG A 80 3.96 18.61 -0.62
N MET A 81 4.08 17.42 -0.04
CA MET A 81 3.13 16.33 -0.22
C MET A 81 1.72 16.77 0.20
N GLY A 82 0.77 16.60 -0.72
CA GLY A 82 -0.66 16.81 -0.51
C GLY A 82 -1.34 15.49 -0.15
N ASN A 83 -1.91 14.81 -1.14
CA ASN A 83 -2.64 13.56 -0.94
C ASN A 83 -1.78 12.34 -1.26
N ILE A 84 -2.14 11.20 -0.65
CA ILE A 84 -1.67 9.88 -1.07
C ILE A 84 -2.89 9.13 -1.59
N TYR A 85 -2.77 8.54 -2.77
CA TYR A 85 -3.78 7.66 -3.36
C TYR A 85 -3.23 6.24 -3.45
N LEU A 86 -4.08 5.28 -3.15
CA LEU A 86 -3.70 3.88 -2.97
C LEU A 86 -4.67 2.99 -3.75
N THR A 87 -4.11 2.07 -4.51
CA THR A 87 -4.87 0.98 -5.14
C THR A 87 -4.15 -0.32 -4.86
N TYR A 88 -4.89 -1.41 -4.66
CA TYR A 88 -4.31 -2.73 -4.55
C TYR A 88 -5.13 -3.79 -5.27
N GLU A 89 -4.46 -4.85 -5.69
CA GLU A 89 -5.06 -6.08 -6.18
C GLU A 89 -4.53 -7.25 -5.36
N VAL A 90 -5.40 -8.19 -5.05
CA VAL A 90 -5.06 -9.46 -4.40
C VAL A 90 -5.58 -10.60 -5.27
N GLU A 91 -4.71 -11.54 -5.56
CA GLU A 91 -5.04 -12.78 -6.27
C GLU A 91 -4.55 -13.99 -5.48
N VAL A 92 -5.38 -15.03 -5.44
CA VAL A 92 -4.96 -16.37 -5.01
C VAL A 92 -4.84 -17.23 -6.26
N VAL A 93 -3.64 -17.74 -6.52
CA VAL A 93 -3.29 -18.46 -7.73
C VAL A 93 -2.85 -19.88 -7.38
N ARG A 94 -3.34 -20.89 -8.11
CA ARG A 94 -2.89 -22.27 -7.99
C ARG A 94 -2.58 -22.81 -9.37
N ASN A 95 -1.35 -23.31 -9.58
CA ASN A 95 -0.91 -23.85 -10.87
C ASN A 95 -1.14 -22.90 -12.06
N GLY A 96 -1.02 -21.59 -11.84
CA GLY A 96 -1.24 -20.56 -12.85
C GLY A 96 -2.70 -20.11 -13.03
N GLU A 97 -3.67 -20.78 -12.40
CA GLU A 97 -5.08 -20.38 -12.44
C GLU A 97 -5.44 -19.45 -11.28
N VAL A 98 -6.17 -18.37 -11.57
CA VAL A 98 -6.68 -17.44 -10.55
C VAL A 98 -7.93 -18.03 -9.89
N LEU A 99 -7.80 -18.43 -8.62
CA LEU A 99 -8.89 -19.00 -7.82
C LEU A 99 -9.76 -17.93 -7.16
N ARG A 100 -9.15 -16.81 -6.77
CA ARG A 100 -9.81 -15.64 -6.17
C ARG A 100 -9.12 -14.39 -6.68
N HIS A 101 -9.90 -13.33 -6.87
CA HIS A 101 -9.41 -12.02 -7.28
C HIS A 101 -10.19 -10.94 -6.55
N TYR A 102 -9.50 -9.90 -6.13
CA TYR A 102 -10.08 -8.65 -5.67
C TYR A 102 -9.21 -7.50 -6.16
N GLY A 103 -9.86 -6.45 -6.68
CA GLY A 103 -9.23 -5.17 -6.98
C GLY A 103 -9.92 -4.06 -6.23
N SER A 104 -9.15 -3.18 -5.60
CA SER A 104 -9.69 -1.96 -5.01
C SER A 104 -9.91 -0.90 -6.11
N SER A 105 -10.83 0.03 -5.88
CA SER A 105 -10.79 1.33 -6.57
C SER A 105 -9.59 2.15 -6.07
N GLU A 106 -9.27 3.26 -6.73
CA GLU A 106 -8.32 4.24 -6.18
C GLU A 106 -8.91 4.85 -4.90
N LEU A 107 -8.17 4.76 -3.80
CA LEU A 107 -8.57 5.23 -2.48
C LEU A 107 -7.67 6.39 -2.06
N ARG A 108 -8.28 7.54 -1.79
CA ARG A 108 -7.57 8.67 -1.18
C ARG A 108 -7.37 8.38 0.31
N PHE A 109 -6.12 8.40 0.76
CA PHE A 109 -5.80 8.26 2.18
C PHE A 109 -6.39 9.44 2.97
N ASN A 110 -7.24 9.12 3.95
CA ASN A 110 -7.77 10.08 4.90
C ASN A 110 -7.04 9.93 6.24
N PRO A 111 -6.19 10.89 6.63
CA PRO A 111 -5.38 10.77 7.83
C PRO A 111 -6.15 11.09 9.13
N GLY A 112 -7.46 11.36 9.03
CA GLY A 112 -8.32 11.82 10.13
C GLY A 112 -8.05 13.27 10.54
N VAL A 113 -8.83 13.77 11.52
CA VAL A 113 -8.86 15.18 11.94
C VAL A 113 -7.47 15.71 12.34
N PHE A 114 -6.70 14.96 13.14
CA PHE A 114 -5.36 15.37 13.58
C PHE A 114 -4.31 15.35 12.47
N GLY A 115 -4.45 14.46 11.48
CA GLY A 115 -3.57 14.42 10.32
C GLY A 115 -3.85 15.56 9.34
N ASN A 116 -5.12 15.90 9.15
CA ASN A 116 -5.54 17.05 8.35
C ASN A 116 -5.01 18.37 8.94
N LEU A 117 -5.03 18.50 10.28
CA LEU A 117 -4.48 19.68 10.95
C LEU A 117 -2.98 19.84 10.72
N LYS A 118 -2.19 18.76 10.82
CA LYS A 118 -0.74 18.79 10.52
C LYS A 118 -0.42 19.15 9.07
N GLY A 119 -1.24 18.69 8.12
CA GLY A 119 -1.15 19.07 6.72
C GLY A 119 -1.43 20.57 6.49
N LEU A 120 -2.41 21.14 7.21
CA LEU A 120 -2.77 22.56 7.16
C LEU A 120 -1.72 23.47 7.80
N VAL A 121 -1.15 23.10 8.95
CA VAL A 121 -0.09 23.90 9.62
C VAL A 121 1.31 23.66 9.05
N GLY A 122 1.44 22.86 7.99
CA GLY A 122 2.74 22.61 7.33
C GLY A 122 3.76 21.90 8.20
N GLN A 123 3.31 21.09 9.17
CA GLN A 123 4.17 20.37 10.13
C GLN A 123 4.43 18.90 9.76
N ASN A 124 4.11 18.45 8.55
CA ASN A 124 4.55 17.13 8.05
C ASN A 124 6.02 17.21 7.59
N ASN A 125 6.93 17.42 8.55
CA ASN A 125 8.38 17.40 8.31
C ASN A 125 8.99 16.00 8.45
N ASP A 126 8.16 14.97 8.65
CA ASP A 126 8.59 13.57 8.81
C ASP A 126 7.78 12.62 7.92
N ASP A 127 8.24 11.37 7.82
CA ASP A 127 7.60 10.32 7.04
C ASP A 127 6.26 9.83 7.65
N SER A 128 5.75 10.46 8.71
CA SER A 128 4.64 9.91 9.50
C SER A 128 3.34 9.83 8.70
N PHE A 129 3.08 10.79 7.80
CA PHE A 129 1.89 10.80 6.96
C PHE A 129 1.85 9.58 6.03
N GLU A 130 2.97 9.34 5.34
CA GLU A 130 3.10 8.23 4.41
C GLU A 130 3.15 6.88 5.13
N ASN A 131 3.83 6.80 6.28
CA ASN A 131 3.84 5.58 7.08
C ASN A 131 2.43 5.19 7.55
N LYS A 132 1.59 6.16 7.92
CA LYS A 132 0.19 5.90 8.27
C LYS A 132 -0.62 5.41 7.08
N ALA A 133 -0.41 6.00 5.90
CA ALA A 133 -1.06 5.55 4.66
C ALA A 133 -0.71 4.10 4.34
N ILE A 134 0.58 3.74 4.43
CA ILE A 134 1.07 2.36 4.26
C ILE A 134 0.36 1.44 5.24
N SER A 135 0.38 1.74 6.54
CA SER A 135 -0.20 0.86 7.56
C SER A 135 -1.72 0.68 7.41
N ALA A 136 -2.45 1.74 6.99
CA ALA A 136 -3.87 1.64 6.70
C ALA A 136 -4.14 0.70 5.52
N ASN A 137 -3.39 0.86 4.41
CA ASN A 137 -3.52 0.01 3.23
C ASN A 137 -3.18 -1.47 3.54
N VAL A 138 -2.11 -1.71 4.30
CA VAL A 138 -1.73 -3.07 4.73
C VAL A 138 -2.86 -3.73 5.51
N LYS A 139 -3.51 -2.99 6.42
CA LYS A 139 -4.66 -3.51 7.16
C LYS A 139 -5.79 -3.91 6.22
N GLU A 140 -6.16 -3.07 5.27
CA GLU A 140 -7.22 -3.36 4.30
C GLU A 140 -6.89 -4.57 3.40
N ILE A 141 -5.64 -4.69 2.95
CA ILE A 141 -5.16 -5.83 2.18
C ILE A 141 -5.30 -7.12 2.98
N VAL A 142 -4.87 -7.14 4.25
CA VAL A 142 -4.94 -8.34 5.10
C VAL A 142 -6.39 -8.69 5.44
N ASP A 143 -7.24 -7.71 5.73
CA ASP A 143 -8.67 -7.91 5.95
C ASP A 143 -9.33 -8.54 4.71
N THR A 144 -8.96 -8.07 3.51
CA THR A 144 -9.41 -8.64 2.23
C THR A 144 -8.97 -10.09 2.08
N ILE A 145 -7.69 -10.40 2.33
CA ILE A 145 -7.15 -11.77 2.26
C ILE A 145 -7.86 -12.72 3.21
N LYS A 146 -8.21 -12.25 4.41
CA LYS A 146 -9.00 -13.02 5.38
C LYS A 146 -10.41 -13.30 4.87
N GLY A 147 -11.03 -12.35 4.17
CA GLY A 147 -12.35 -12.49 3.57
C GLY A 147 -12.39 -13.39 2.33
N MET A 148 -11.24 -13.72 1.73
CA MET A 148 -11.18 -14.61 0.55
C MET A 148 -11.25 -16.11 0.88
N LYS A 149 -11.10 -16.47 2.16
CA LYS A 149 -11.08 -17.86 2.62
C LYS A 149 -12.39 -18.59 2.34
#